data_AF-A0A968Q2C4-F1
#
_entry.id   AF-A0A968Q2C4-F1
#
_cell.length_a   1.000
_cell.length_b   1.000
_cell.length_c   1.000
_cell.angle_alpha   90.00
_cell.angle_beta   90.00
_cell.angle_gamma   90.00
#
_symmetry.space_group_name_H-M   'P 1'
#
loop_
_entity.id
_entity.type
_entity.pdbx_description
1 polymer ?
#
loop_
_entity_poly.entity_id
_entity_poly.type
_entity_poly.pdbx_seq_one_letter_code
_entity_poly.pdbx_strand_id
1 'polypeptide(L)' 'MGYKVVAPTSYLPKAQAVDKDAYVRPTGEVQLGAYQNAKAAQQRAEDLRRQGIPVQVVEQ' A
#
# COMPACT_ATOMS: atom_id res chain seq x y z
N MET A 1 15.20 3.22 -8.59
CA MET A 1 14.81 2.89 -7.20
C MET A 1 13.44 3.47 -6.98
N GLY A 2 12.46 2.62 -6.68
CA GLY A 2 11.08 3.03 -6.44
C GLY A 2 10.63 2.52 -5.07
N TYR A 3 9.46 2.95 -4.61
CA TYR A 3 8.86 2.52 -3.36
C TYR A 3 7.43 2.06 -3.63
N LYS A 4 7.03 0.94 -3.07
CA LYS A 4 5.65 0.45 -3.10
C LYS A 4 5.07 0.49 -1.69
N VAL A 5 3.77 0.77 -1.61
CA VAL A 5 3.02 0.64 -0.36
C VAL A 5 2.21 -0.64 -0.45
N VAL A 6 2.42 -1.55 0.51
CA VAL A 6 1.80 -2.87 0.52
C VAL A 6 1.04 -3.13 1.82
N ALA A 7 -0.02 -3.93 1.76
CA ALA A 7 -0.78 -4.42 2.90
C ALA A 7 -0.94 -5.95 2.85
N PRO A 8 -1.28 -6.60 3.96
CA PRO A 8 -1.70 -8.00 3.94
C PRO A 8 -2.97 -8.20 3.09
N THR A 9 -3.10 -9.36 2.45
CA THR A 9 -4.26 -9.77 1.64
C THR A 9 -5.59 -9.74 2.38
N SER A 10 -5.59 -9.96 3.70
CA SER A 10 -6.78 -9.83 4.55
C SER A 10 -7.40 -8.42 4.52
N TYR A 11 -6.63 -7.40 4.14
CA TYR A 11 -7.10 -6.02 4.03
C TYR A 11 -7.50 -5.62 2.62
N LEU A 12 -7.49 -6.54 1.63
CA LEU A 12 -7.87 -6.24 0.25
C LEU A 12 -9.23 -5.51 0.13
N PRO A 13 -10.32 -5.94 0.80
CA PRO A 13 -11.61 -5.24 0.68
C PRO A 13 -11.54 -3.79 1.19
N LYS A 14 -10.78 -3.57 2.26
CA LYS A 14 -10.58 -2.24 2.86
C LYS A 14 -9.64 -1.38 2.02
N ALA A 15 -8.62 -1.98 1.44
CA ALA A 15 -7.72 -1.38 0.48
C ALA A 15 -8.48 -0.88 -0.76
N GLN A 16 -9.35 -1.71 -1.33
CA GLN A 16 -10.17 -1.38 -2.50
C GLN A 16 -11.21 -0.27 -2.24
N ALA A 17 -11.69 -0.15 -1.00
CA ALA A 17 -12.58 0.94 -0.61
C ALA A 17 -11.88 2.32 -0.62
N VAL A 18 -10.57 2.35 -0.35
CA VAL A 18 -9.77 3.58 -0.33
C VAL A 18 -9.08 3.84 -1.67
N ASP A 19 -8.70 2.77 -2.36
CA ASP A 19 -7.93 2.79 -3.60
C ASP A 19 -8.46 1.71 -4.54
N LYS A 20 -9.23 2.11 -5.55
CA LYS A 20 -9.88 1.16 -6.48
C LYS A 20 -8.88 0.34 -7.28
N ASP A 21 -7.64 0.82 -7.40
CA ASP A 21 -6.57 0.13 -8.08
C ASP A 21 -5.77 -0.79 -7.14
N ALA A 22 -6.25 -1.03 -5.92
CA ALA A 22 -5.62 -1.99 -5.02
C ALA A 22 -5.82 -3.44 -5.51
N TYR A 23 -4.72 -4.14 -5.74
CA TYR A 23 -4.72 -5.55 -6.16
C TYR A 23 -3.69 -6.38 -5.42
N VAL A 24 -3.94 -7.69 -5.38
CA VAL A 24 -3.03 -8.68 -4.83
C VAL A 24 -1.90 -8.97 -5.82
N ARG A 25 -0.66 -8.76 -5.38
CA ARG A 25 0.56 -9.14 -6.09
C ARG A 25 0.78 -10.66 -5.98
N PRO A 26 1.49 -11.28 -6.93
CA PRO A 26 1.92 -12.68 -6.82
C PRO A 26 2.76 -12.98 -5.57
N THR A 27 3.37 -11.95 -4.96
CA THR A 27 4.11 -12.05 -3.69
C THR A 27 3.20 -12.26 -2.46
N GLY A 28 1.88 -12.26 -2.64
CA GLY A 28 0.91 -12.45 -1.55
C GLY A 28 0.57 -11.17 -0.78
N GLU A 29 0.96 -10.01 -1.30
CA GLU A 29 0.71 -8.70 -0.69
C GLU A 29 -0.25 -7.87 -1.55
N VAL A 30 -1.09 -7.03 -0.95
CA VAL A 30 -1.91 -6.05 -1.66
C VAL A 30 -1.07 -4.82 -1.92
N GLN A 31 -0.85 -4.46 -3.17
CA GLN A 31 -0.20 -3.19 -3.49
C GLN A 31 -1.25 -2.08 -3.58
N LEU A 32 -0.99 -0.99 -2.85
CA LEU A 32 -1.84 0.20 -2.72
C LEU A 32 -1.25 1.43 -3.42
N GLY A 33 -0.11 1.27 -4.08
CA GLY A 33 0.53 2.35 -4.83
C GLY A 33 2.01 2.07 -5.11
N ALA A 34 2.53 2.74 -6.14
CA ALA A 34 3.94 2.82 -6.46
C ALA A 34 4.37 4.29 -6.52
N TYR A 35 5.54 4.59 -5.98
CA TYR A 35 6.04 5.93 -5.76
C TYR A 35 7.51 6.00 -6.14
N GLN A 36 7.93 7.13 -6.72
CA GLN A 36 9.34 7.37 -7.01
C GLN A 36 10.09 7.95 -5.80
N ASN A 37 9.36 8.45 -4.79
CA ASN A 37 9.91 9.15 -3.64
C ASN A 37 9.51 8.45 -2.34
N ALA A 38 10.50 8.13 -1.49
CA ALA A 38 10.29 7.52 -0.18
C ALA A 38 9.32 8.32 0.69
N LYS A 39 9.45 9.66 0.69
CA LYS A 39 8.59 10.56 1.49
C LYS A 39 7.13 10.48 1.05
N ALA A 40 6.87 10.39 -0.26
CA ALA A 40 5.51 10.25 -0.77
C ALA A 40 4.90 8.90 -0.40
N ALA A 41 5.69 7.81 -0.48
CA ALA A 41 5.25 6.49 -0.05
C ALA A 41 4.98 6.42 1.45
N GLN A 42 5.83 7.04 2.27
CA GLN A 42 5.65 7.13 3.72
C GLN A 42 4.40 7.93 4.09
N GLN A 43 4.17 9.09 3.47
CA GLN A 43 2.99 9.90 3.72
C GLN A 43 1.70 9.11 3.42
N ARG A 44 1.64 8.46 2.24
CA ARG A 44 0.51 7.60 1.90
C ARG A 44 0.34 6.47 2.91
N ALA A 45 1.44 5.85 3.32
CA ALA A 45 1.39 4.76 4.27
C ALA A 45 0.80 5.19 5.62
N GLU A 46 1.15 6.39 6.10
CA GLU A 46 0.54 6.97 7.31
C GLU A 46 -0.95 7.24 7.15
N ASP A 47 -1.39 7.80 6.02
CA ASP A 47 -2.80 8.07 5.76
C ASP A 47 -3.63 6.79 5.74
N LEU A 48 -3.09 5.70 5.17
CA LEU A 48 -3.72 4.39 5.15
C LEU A 48 -3.74 3.74 6.54
N ARG A 49 -2.69 3.90 7.34
CA ARG A 49 -2.66 3.46 8.74
C ARG A 49 -3.69 4.18 9.59
N ARG A 50 -3.90 5.48 9.39
CA ARG A 50 -4.95 6.26 10.08
C ARG A 50 -6.36 5.79 9.72
N GLN A 51 -6.54 5.26 8.52
CA GLN A 51 -7.77 4.60 8.10
C GLN A 51 -7.88 3.15 8.63
N GLY A 52 -6.88 2.67 9.36
CA GLY A 52 -6.81 1.34 9.96
C GLY A 52 -6.45 0.25 8.96
N ILE A 53 -5.64 0.55 7.95
CA ILE A 53 -5.04 -0.42 7.03
C ILE A 53 -3.55 -0.54 7.41
N PRO A 54 -3.09 -1.70 7.92
CA PRO A 54 -1.70 -1.89 8.30
C PRO A 54 -0.85 -2.05 7.03
N VAL A 55 -0.19 -0.98 6.64
CA VAL A 55 0.65 -0.92 5.43
C VAL A 55 2.13 -0.80 5.75
N GLN A 56 2.95 -1.29 4.81
CA GLN A 56 4.41 -1.21 4.82
C GLN A 56 4.91 -0.52 3.55
N VAL A 57 6.01 0.21 3.67
CA VAL A 57 6.72 0.79 2.52
C VAL A 57 7.88 -0.14 2.20
N VAL A 58 7.95 -0.60 0.95
CA VAL A 58 8.99 -1.51 0.47
C VAL A 58 9.70 -0.84 -0.70
N GLU A 59 11.03 -0.84 -0.67
CA GLU A 59 11.84 -0.39 -1.80
C GLU A 59 11.80 -1.44 -2.92
N GLN A 60 11.64 -0.99 -4.16
CA GLN A 60 11.55 -1.80 -5.37
C GLN A 60 12.91 -1.97 -6.04
#